data_AF-A0A061QMJ7-F1
#
_entry.id   AF-A0A061QMJ7-F1
#
_cell.length_a   1.000
_cell.length_b   1.000
_cell.length_c   1.000
_cell.angle_alpha   90.00
_cell.angle_beta   90.00
_cell.angle_gamma   90.00
#
_symmetry.space_group_name_H-M   'P 1'
#
loop_
_entity.id
_entity.type
_entity.pdbx_description
1 polymer ?
#
loop_
_entity_poly.entity_id
_entity_poly.type
_entity_poly.pdbx_seq_one_letter_code
_entity_poly.pdbx_strand_id
1 'polypeptide(L)'
;MFGTDNNDCRVPAVLAAAAGAAVGALGASLFLKPAKTRKQPTGSGSTTGSTGGVALYETKKAVNEYLQFHFGSEKDILPYEFGPQSALGFTSRCAILCERYCEALKDFNGESDPPSALDVGCAVGGASFELAKSFEMVVGLDYSQHFVDAAEKMKTLKCMNYTAQVEGDIYEEYRACIPEDVDVSRVRFLQGDACNIPKTIGSFDVVLAANLLCRLPEPALFLRRLPSLVRPGGIVVLVSPYSWLEAWTPKQKWIGATVRGSRKEPSCQVLMRELENSFDLVHQEDMPFLIREHVRKYQWGCSHATVWKRRKP
;
A
#
# COMPACT_ATOMS: atom_id res chain seq x y z
N MET A 1 -2.28 -13.37 -37.26
CA MET A 1 -3.34 -12.96 -36.31
C MET A 1 -3.32 -13.92 -35.13
N PHE A 2 -2.53 -13.61 -34.11
CA PHE A 2 -2.65 -14.24 -32.80
C PHE A 2 -2.81 -13.07 -31.83
N GLY A 3 -4.06 -12.76 -31.49
CA GLY A 3 -4.35 -11.80 -30.43
C GLY A 3 -4.04 -12.48 -29.11
N THR A 4 -2.99 -12.02 -28.44
CA THR A 4 -2.78 -12.33 -27.03
C THR A 4 -3.81 -11.51 -26.24
N ASP A 5 -4.83 -12.16 -25.70
CA ASP A 5 -5.72 -11.57 -24.69
C ASP A 5 -4.89 -11.28 -23.42
N ASN A 6 -4.20 -10.14 -23.40
CA ASN A 6 -3.39 -9.65 -22.27
C ASN A 6 -4.23 -9.17 -21.06
N ASN A 7 -5.52 -9.51 -21.01
CA ASN A 7 -6.49 -9.05 -20.01
C ASN A 7 -6.85 -10.12 -18.96
N ASP A 8 -6.17 -11.26 -18.94
CA ASP A 8 -6.53 -12.36 -18.03
C ASP A 8 -5.92 -12.14 -16.64
N CYS A 9 -6.67 -11.49 -15.75
CA CYS A 9 -6.30 -11.34 -14.33
C CYS A 9 -6.37 -12.65 -13.50
N ARG A 10 -6.19 -13.81 -14.13
CA ARG A 10 -6.37 -15.07 -13.41
C ARG A 10 -5.19 -15.27 -12.45
N VAL A 11 -5.51 -15.33 -11.16
CA VAL A 11 -4.63 -15.97 -10.18
C VAL A 11 -4.36 -17.39 -10.69
N PRO A 12 -3.08 -17.84 -10.80
CA PRO A 12 -2.79 -19.18 -11.26
C PRO A 12 -3.56 -20.20 -10.42
N ALA A 13 -4.23 -21.13 -11.10
CA ALA A 13 -4.99 -22.18 -10.43
C ALA A 13 -4.03 -23.09 -9.66
N VAL A 14 -3.92 -22.91 -8.36
CA VAL A 14 -3.25 -23.87 -7.48
C VAL A 14 -4.20 -25.05 -7.32
N LEU A 15 -3.81 -26.24 -7.78
CA LEU A 15 -4.48 -27.50 -7.44
C LEU A 15 -4.39 -27.70 -5.91
N ALA A 16 -5.40 -27.23 -5.19
CA ALA A 16 -5.50 -27.45 -3.75
C ALA A 16 -5.93 -28.90 -3.51
N ALA A 17 -5.00 -29.72 -2.99
CA ALA A 17 -5.39 -30.94 -2.30
C ALA A 17 -6.24 -30.54 -1.08
N ALA A 18 -7.46 -31.07 -1.00
CA ALA A 18 -8.40 -30.75 0.06
C ALA A 18 -7.90 -31.29 1.41
N ALA A 19 -7.26 -30.42 2.20
CA ALA A 19 -7.15 -30.57 3.64
C ALA A 19 -8.01 -29.48 4.28
N GLY A 20 -9.16 -29.88 4.82
CA GLY A 20 -10.09 -28.98 5.49
C GLY A 20 -9.45 -28.38 6.73
N ALA A 21 -9.13 -27.09 6.68
CA ALA A 21 -8.83 -26.27 7.83
C ALA A 21 -9.67 -24.99 7.74
N ALA A 22 -10.45 -24.72 8.79
CA ALA A 22 -11.33 -23.58 8.89
C ALA A 22 -10.53 -22.27 8.77
N VAL A 23 -10.85 -21.48 7.74
CA VAL A 23 -10.28 -20.13 7.55
C VAL A 23 -10.94 -19.21 8.59
N GLY A 24 -10.27 -19.07 9.73
CA GLY A 24 -10.63 -18.09 10.75
C GLY A 24 -10.29 -16.68 10.27
N ALA A 25 -11.30 -15.82 10.21
CA ALA A 25 -11.12 -14.38 10.08
C ALA A 25 -10.33 -13.86 11.30
N LEU A 26 -9.03 -13.63 11.12
CA LEU A 26 -8.17 -12.95 12.10
C LEU A 26 -7.64 -11.68 11.46
N GLY A 27 -8.47 -10.65 11.55
CA GLY A 27 -8.17 -9.26 11.18
C GLY A 27 -9.01 -8.31 12.02
N ALA A 28 -9.09 -8.57 13.34
CA ALA A 28 -9.59 -7.67 14.37
C ALA A 28 -9.24 -8.28 15.73
N SER A 29 -8.07 -7.95 16.28
CA SER A 29 -7.80 -8.25 17.68
C SER A 29 -8.68 -7.33 18.55
N LEU A 30 -9.37 -7.94 19.53
CA LEU A 30 -10.04 -7.37 20.73
C LEU A 30 -11.58 -7.38 20.73
N PHE A 31 -12.17 -8.37 21.42
CA PHE A 31 -13.34 -8.16 22.27
C PHE A 31 -13.34 -9.14 23.46
N LEU A 32 -12.97 -8.64 24.65
CA LEU A 32 -13.56 -9.06 25.91
C LEU A 32 -14.47 -7.92 26.37
N LYS A 33 -15.78 -8.18 26.47
CA LYS A 33 -16.80 -7.22 26.91
C LYS A 33 -16.72 -6.99 28.42
N PRO A 34 -16.81 -5.76 28.95
CA PRO A 34 -17.27 -5.54 30.30
C PRO A 34 -18.80 -5.38 30.35
N ALA A 35 -19.36 -5.64 31.54
CA ALA A 35 -20.77 -5.79 31.84
C ALA A 35 -21.59 -4.48 31.73
N LYS A 36 -22.91 -4.66 31.53
CA LYS A 36 -23.95 -3.64 31.34
C LYS A 36 -24.17 -2.74 32.55
N THR A 37 -24.34 -1.43 32.32
CA THR A 37 -25.25 -0.56 33.11
C THR A 37 -25.96 0.51 32.24
N ARG A 38 -27.28 0.31 32.14
CA ARG A 38 -28.50 1.14 31.94
C ARG A 38 -28.47 2.63 31.44
N LYS A 39 -29.18 2.81 30.31
CA LYS A 39 -30.18 3.83 29.82
C LYS A 39 -29.81 5.28 29.37
N GLN A 40 -30.28 5.53 28.15
CA GLN A 40 -30.54 6.71 27.27
C GLN A 40 -31.44 7.84 27.87
N PRO A 41 -31.65 9.04 27.25
CA PRO A 41 -32.04 9.21 25.83
C PRO A 41 -31.60 10.44 24.98
N THR A 42 -31.67 10.20 23.66
CA THR A 42 -32.07 11.04 22.49
C THR A 42 -31.31 12.32 22.10
N GLY A 43 -30.75 12.30 20.88
CA GLY A 43 -30.41 13.46 20.06
C GLY A 43 -29.93 13.01 18.67
N SER A 44 -30.57 13.51 17.62
CA SER A 44 -30.54 13.04 16.22
C SER A 44 -29.30 13.45 15.42
N GLY A 45 -28.88 12.56 14.52
CA GLY A 45 -28.06 12.87 13.33
C GLY A 45 -26.57 12.57 13.48
N SER A 46 -26.12 11.38 13.07
CA SER A 46 -24.71 11.17 12.77
C SER A 46 -24.50 10.29 11.56
N THR A 47 -23.72 10.82 10.63
CA THR A 47 -23.07 10.15 9.51
C THR A 47 -22.26 8.96 10.03
N THR A 48 -22.72 7.75 9.75
CA THR A 48 -21.96 6.52 9.99
C THR A 48 -20.85 6.40 8.93
N GLY A 49 -19.76 7.15 9.12
CA GLY A 49 -18.52 6.95 8.38
C GLY A 49 -17.80 5.70 8.88
N SER A 50 -17.15 4.96 7.97
CA SER A 50 -16.32 3.79 8.25
C SER A 50 -15.02 4.18 8.94
N THR A 51 -15.10 4.69 10.17
CA THR A 51 -13.94 5.14 10.96
C THR A 51 -13.21 4.00 11.67
N GLY A 52 -13.80 2.79 11.72
CA GLY A 52 -13.27 1.66 12.47
C GLY A 52 -11.92 1.16 11.97
N GLY A 53 -11.68 1.15 10.65
CA GLY A 53 -10.41 0.75 10.07
C GLY A 53 -9.28 1.71 10.45
N VAL A 54 -9.50 3.02 10.24
CA VAL A 54 -8.50 4.07 10.47
C VAL A 54 -7.90 4.01 11.88
N ALA A 55 -8.73 3.76 12.89
CA ALA A 55 -8.28 3.63 14.28
C ALA A 55 -7.22 2.52 14.51
N LEU A 56 -7.14 1.51 13.63
CA LEU A 56 -6.13 0.45 13.72
C LEU A 56 -4.71 0.98 13.45
N TYR A 57 -4.56 2.01 12.61
CA TYR A 57 -3.26 2.61 12.29
C TYR A 57 -2.83 3.69 13.29
N GLU A 58 -3.73 4.15 14.15
CA GLU A 58 -3.46 5.20 15.14
C GLU A 58 -2.82 4.65 16.43
N THR A 59 -2.03 3.57 16.35
CA THR A 59 -1.43 2.92 17.52
C THR A 59 0.08 2.80 17.42
N LYS A 60 0.77 2.86 18.57
CA LYS A 60 2.22 2.58 18.65
C LYS A 60 2.58 1.20 18.09
N LYS A 61 1.69 0.22 18.29
CA LYS A 61 1.86 -1.14 17.74
C LYS A 61 1.90 -1.11 16.21
N ALA A 62 0.95 -0.43 15.58
CA ALA A 62 0.92 -0.31 14.12
C ALA A 62 2.17 0.37 13.56
N VAL A 63 2.64 1.46 14.20
CA VAL A 63 3.91 2.11 13.82
C VAL A 63 5.08 1.12 13.88
N ASN A 64 5.20 0.33 14.96
CA ASN A 64 6.27 -0.65 15.09
C ASN A 64 6.17 -1.78 14.05
N GLU A 65 4.97 -2.28 13.77
CA GLU A 65 4.75 -3.31 12.74
C GLU A 65 5.13 -2.79 11.34
N TYR A 66 4.84 -1.54 11.03
CA TYR A 66 5.25 -0.93 9.76
C TYR A 66 6.74 -0.58 9.70
N LEU A 67 7.36 -0.18 10.82
CA LEU A 67 8.82 -0.05 10.90
C LEU A 67 9.50 -1.40 10.65
N GLN A 68 8.98 -2.48 11.23
CA GLN A 68 9.44 -3.83 10.97
C GLN A 68 9.25 -4.22 9.50
N PHE A 69 8.06 -4.01 8.96
CA PHE A 69 7.72 -4.39 7.58
C PHE A 69 8.56 -3.62 6.53
N HIS A 70 8.85 -2.35 6.77
CA HIS A 70 9.55 -1.49 5.81
C HIS A 70 11.07 -1.51 5.94
N PHE A 71 11.61 -1.69 7.15
CA PHE A 71 13.03 -1.48 7.43
C PHE A 71 13.68 -2.58 8.29
N GLY A 72 12.91 -3.58 8.74
CA GLY A 72 13.48 -4.71 9.47
C GLY A 72 14.47 -5.47 8.59
N SER A 73 15.54 -6.00 9.20
CA SER A 73 16.44 -6.88 8.45
C SER A 73 15.70 -8.15 8.03
N GLU A 74 16.11 -8.76 6.92
CA GLU A 74 15.50 -10.01 6.42
C GLU A 74 15.47 -11.10 7.50
N LYS A 75 16.53 -11.19 8.30
CA LYS A 75 16.64 -12.14 9.41
C LYS A 75 15.69 -11.83 10.57
N ASP A 76 15.47 -10.55 10.87
CA ASP A 76 14.54 -10.15 11.94
C ASP A 76 13.08 -10.29 11.50
N ILE A 77 12.80 -10.05 10.22
CA ILE A 77 11.47 -10.25 9.65
C ILE A 77 11.19 -11.74 9.54
N LEU A 78 12.06 -12.53 8.91
CA LEU A 78 11.85 -13.94 8.62
C LEU A 78 13.10 -14.77 8.98
N PRO A 79 13.25 -15.22 10.24
CA PRO A 79 14.40 -16.01 10.66
C PRO A 79 14.37 -17.46 10.12
N TYR A 80 13.33 -17.86 9.40
CA TYR A 80 13.14 -19.22 8.88
C TYR A 80 13.55 -19.31 7.41
N GLU A 81 14.62 -20.07 7.14
CA GLU A 81 15.12 -20.29 5.76
C GLU A 81 14.05 -20.88 4.83
N PHE A 82 13.19 -21.77 5.34
CA PHE A 82 12.10 -22.38 4.59
C PHE A 82 10.88 -21.48 4.38
N GLY A 83 10.88 -20.27 4.95
CA GLY A 83 9.80 -19.31 4.77
C GLY A 83 9.76 -18.69 3.37
N PRO A 84 8.75 -17.87 3.06
CA PRO A 84 8.57 -17.27 1.73
C PRO A 84 9.55 -16.11 1.51
N GLN A 85 10.83 -16.41 1.27
CA GLN A 85 11.90 -15.41 1.08
C GLN A 85 11.60 -14.39 -0.02
N SER A 86 10.91 -14.80 -1.08
CA SER A 86 10.49 -13.91 -2.17
C SER A 86 9.51 -12.81 -1.77
N ALA A 87 8.91 -12.89 -0.57
CA ALA A 87 7.99 -11.90 -0.03
C ALA A 87 8.69 -10.77 0.74
N LEU A 88 10.01 -10.86 0.97
CA LEU A 88 10.81 -9.82 1.61
C LEU A 88 11.07 -8.63 0.66
N GLY A 89 11.58 -7.51 1.20
CA GLY A 89 11.93 -6.33 0.41
C GLY A 89 10.75 -5.75 -0.39
N PHE A 90 9.55 -5.74 0.18
CA PHE A 90 8.34 -5.31 -0.55
C PHE A 90 8.43 -3.86 -1.05
N THR A 91 8.91 -2.94 -0.21
CA THR A 91 9.05 -1.51 -0.52
C THR A 91 10.09 -1.26 -1.61
N SER A 92 11.26 -1.91 -1.52
CA SER A 92 12.31 -1.79 -2.55
C SER A 92 11.87 -2.39 -3.88
N ARG A 93 11.17 -3.54 -3.88
CA ARG A 93 10.60 -4.11 -5.11
C ARG A 93 9.53 -3.22 -5.74
N CYS A 94 8.71 -2.53 -4.94
CA CYS A 94 7.79 -1.52 -5.47
C CYS A 94 8.53 -0.34 -6.11
N ALA A 95 9.60 0.17 -5.49
CA ALA A 95 10.41 1.25 -6.05
C ALA A 95 11.12 0.84 -7.36
N ILE A 96 11.65 -0.38 -7.42
CA ILE A 96 12.27 -0.95 -8.65
C ILE A 96 11.27 -0.98 -9.81
N LEU A 97 9.99 -1.28 -9.57
CA LEU A 97 8.96 -1.19 -10.61
C LEU A 97 8.76 0.26 -11.09
N CYS A 98 8.72 1.21 -10.16
CA CYS A 98 8.63 2.64 -10.50
C CYS A 98 9.82 3.07 -11.36
N GLU A 99 11.04 2.71 -10.97
CA GLU A 99 12.27 3.06 -11.69
C GLU A 99 12.30 2.48 -13.10
N ARG A 100 11.99 1.19 -13.23
CA ARG A 100 12.05 0.45 -14.50
C ARG A 100 11.18 1.08 -15.60
N TYR A 101 10.02 1.60 -15.23
CA TYR A 101 9.02 2.09 -16.18
C TYR A 101 8.93 3.62 -16.24
N CYS A 102 9.69 4.36 -15.42
CA CYS A 102 9.74 5.81 -15.48
C CYS A 102 10.67 6.26 -16.62
N GLU A 103 10.11 6.91 -17.65
CA GLU A 103 10.91 7.43 -18.76
C GLU A 103 11.74 8.65 -18.38
N ALA A 104 11.32 9.44 -17.39
CA ALA A 104 12.07 10.61 -16.94
C ALA A 104 13.45 10.24 -16.34
N LEU A 105 13.61 9.01 -15.83
CA LEU A 105 14.91 8.50 -15.36
C LEU A 105 15.87 8.11 -16.50
N LYS A 106 15.38 8.06 -17.74
CA LYS A 106 16.17 7.73 -18.94
C LYS A 106 16.57 8.98 -19.72
N ASP A 107 16.24 10.16 -19.18
CA ASP A 107 16.69 11.42 -19.73
C ASP A 107 18.15 11.69 -19.32
N PHE A 108 19.07 11.30 -20.19
CA PHE A 108 20.51 11.55 -20.02
C PHE A 108 20.97 12.91 -20.57
N ASN A 109 20.11 13.63 -21.29
CA ASN A 109 20.45 14.92 -21.89
C ASN A 109 20.05 16.10 -20.98
N GLY A 110 19.20 15.85 -19.97
CA GLY A 110 18.78 16.82 -18.98
C GLY A 110 17.80 17.86 -19.55
N GLU A 111 17.07 17.50 -20.61
CA GLU A 111 16.07 18.36 -21.22
C GLU A 111 14.77 18.43 -20.39
N SER A 112 14.51 17.44 -19.54
CA SER A 112 13.33 17.37 -18.66
C SER A 112 13.62 17.89 -17.25
N ASP A 113 12.54 18.27 -16.55
CA ASP A 113 12.60 18.52 -15.11
C ASP A 113 13.15 17.29 -14.36
N PRO A 114 13.78 17.49 -13.18
CA PRO A 114 14.19 16.40 -12.33
C PRO A 114 13.07 15.39 -12.06
N PRO A 115 13.37 14.08 -12.11
CA PRO A 115 12.38 13.02 -11.97
C PRO A 115 11.76 13.05 -10.57
N SER A 116 10.43 13.04 -10.54
CA SER A 116 9.64 13.22 -9.33
C SER A 116 8.66 12.07 -9.08
N ALA A 117 8.47 11.70 -7.81
CA ALA A 117 7.59 10.63 -7.38
C ALA A 117 6.64 11.05 -6.24
N LEU A 118 5.42 10.55 -6.27
CA LEU A 118 4.44 10.63 -5.19
C LEU A 118 4.13 9.22 -4.68
N ASP A 119 4.44 8.96 -3.42
CA ASP A 119 4.11 7.72 -2.70
C ASP A 119 2.85 7.95 -1.86
N VAL A 120 1.70 7.47 -2.33
CA VAL A 120 0.40 7.64 -1.69
C VAL A 120 0.11 6.44 -0.79
N GLY A 121 -0.19 6.72 0.48
CA GLY A 121 -0.23 5.70 1.54
C GLY A 121 1.16 5.26 1.96
N CYS A 122 2.09 6.22 2.13
CA CYS A 122 3.50 5.93 2.35
C CYS A 122 3.79 5.24 3.70
N ALA A 123 2.83 5.23 4.63
CA ALA A 123 3.00 4.84 6.02
C ALA A 123 4.28 5.47 6.61
N VAL A 124 5.20 4.65 7.13
CA VAL A 124 6.46 5.10 7.74
C VAL A 124 7.57 5.43 6.72
N GLY A 125 7.24 5.50 5.43
CA GLY A 125 8.11 6.06 4.38
C GLY A 125 9.04 5.08 3.67
N GLY A 126 8.83 3.77 3.83
CA GLY A 126 9.75 2.75 3.30
C GLY A 126 9.95 2.84 1.79
N ALA A 127 8.87 2.83 1.01
CA ALA A 127 8.94 3.01 -0.43
C ALA A 127 9.40 4.43 -0.82
N SER A 128 8.99 5.46 -0.08
CA SER A 128 9.45 6.84 -0.30
C SER A 128 10.99 6.98 -0.23
N PHE A 129 11.65 6.32 0.74
CA PHE A 129 13.11 6.34 0.84
C PHE A 129 13.78 5.53 -0.27
N GLU A 130 13.23 4.37 -0.64
CA GLU A 130 13.73 3.60 -1.78
C GLU A 130 13.63 4.39 -3.09
N LEU A 131 12.51 5.08 -3.33
CA LEU A 131 12.35 5.96 -4.49
C LEU A 131 13.39 7.10 -4.51
N ALA A 132 13.77 7.65 -3.36
CA ALA A 132 14.74 8.75 -3.31
C ALA A 132 16.17 8.37 -3.79
N LYS A 133 16.45 7.08 -3.99
CA LYS A 133 17.68 6.61 -4.63
C LYS A 133 17.77 7.06 -6.09
N SER A 134 16.64 7.10 -6.81
CA SER A 134 16.59 7.46 -8.23
C SER A 134 15.82 8.74 -8.52
N PHE A 135 14.85 9.11 -7.70
CA PHE A 135 14.03 10.32 -7.89
C PHE A 135 14.61 11.47 -7.07
N GLU A 136 14.76 12.65 -7.70
CA GLU A 136 15.31 13.85 -7.04
C GLU A 136 14.29 14.52 -6.12
N MET A 137 12.99 14.28 -6.34
CA MET A 137 11.92 14.81 -5.51
C MET A 137 10.88 13.73 -5.23
N VAL A 138 10.76 13.34 -3.97
CA VAL A 138 9.78 12.36 -3.49
C VAL A 138 8.86 12.98 -2.46
N VAL A 139 7.57 12.88 -2.68
CA VAL A 139 6.55 13.24 -1.69
C VAL A 139 5.89 11.97 -1.19
N GLY A 140 6.02 11.69 0.11
CA GLY A 140 5.23 10.66 0.79
C GLY A 140 3.97 11.28 1.39
N LEU A 141 2.80 10.71 1.11
CA LEU A 141 1.52 11.15 1.64
C LEU A 141 0.85 10.01 2.40
N ASP A 142 0.48 10.23 3.66
CA ASP A 142 -0.33 9.26 4.43
C ASP A 142 -1.44 9.96 5.21
N TYR A 143 -2.54 9.26 5.46
CA TYR A 143 -3.65 9.79 6.24
C TYR A 143 -3.30 9.89 7.73
N SER A 144 -2.54 8.91 8.25
CA SER A 144 -2.21 8.81 9.66
C SER A 144 -1.06 9.75 10.04
N GLN A 145 -1.32 10.67 10.97
CA GLN A 145 -0.27 11.55 11.49
C GLN A 145 0.82 10.75 12.22
N HIS A 146 0.46 9.65 12.90
CA HIS A 146 1.44 8.80 13.59
C HIS A 146 2.44 8.14 12.64
N PHE A 147 1.99 7.73 11.46
CA PHE A 147 2.90 7.22 10.42
C PHE A 147 3.77 8.31 9.83
N VAL A 148 3.21 9.49 9.52
CA VAL A 148 3.99 10.64 9.04
C VAL A 148 5.05 11.07 10.05
N ASP A 149 4.69 11.15 11.34
CA ASP A 149 5.64 11.49 12.41
C ASP A 149 6.77 10.46 12.53
N ALA A 150 6.46 9.17 12.36
CA ALA A 150 7.47 8.11 12.36
C ALA A 150 8.38 8.19 11.12
N ALA A 151 7.83 8.52 9.95
CA ALA A 151 8.59 8.74 8.72
C ALA A 151 9.54 9.94 8.85
N GLU A 152 9.09 11.06 9.43
CA GLU A 152 9.94 12.23 9.70
C GLU A 152 11.03 11.93 10.75
N LYS A 153 10.73 11.09 11.75
CA LYS A 153 11.75 10.59 12.69
C LYS A 153 12.78 9.71 12.00
N MET A 154 12.35 8.77 11.15
CA MET A 154 13.25 7.96 10.33
C MET A 154 14.13 8.84 9.44
N LYS A 155 13.55 9.84 8.78
CA LYS A 155 14.30 10.81 7.96
C LYS A 155 15.38 11.55 8.75
N THR A 156 15.03 12.01 9.95
CA THR A 156 15.93 12.78 10.82
C THR A 156 17.04 11.91 11.42
N LEU A 157 16.69 10.74 11.94
CA LEU A 157 17.59 9.88 12.70
C LEU A 157 18.34 8.86 11.83
N LYS A 158 17.85 8.60 10.62
CA LYS A 158 18.22 7.52 9.68
C LYS A 158 18.05 6.10 10.22
N CYS A 159 18.04 5.91 11.52
CA CYS A 159 17.67 4.68 12.19
C CYS A 159 16.89 4.96 13.47
N MET A 160 15.97 4.08 13.84
CA MET A 160 15.30 4.13 15.15
C MET A 160 15.03 2.74 15.70
N ASN A 161 14.91 2.65 17.02
CA ASN A 161 14.52 1.41 17.68
C ASN A 161 12.99 1.27 17.66
N TYR A 162 12.52 0.02 17.54
CA TYR A 162 11.11 -0.34 17.66
C TYR A 162 10.99 -1.65 18.44
N THR A 163 9.81 -1.93 18.99
CA THR A 163 9.54 -3.19 19.67
C THR A 163 8.66 -4.09 18.83
N ALA A 164 9.01 -5.37 18.72
CA ALA A 164 8.20 -6.39 18.04
C ALA A 164 7.83 -7.53 18.99
N GLN A 165 6.65 -8.07 18.78
CA GLN A 165 6.11 -9.15 19.60
C GLN A 165 6.85 -10.47 19.29
N VAL A 166 7.22 -11.20 20.34
CA VAL A 166 7.77 -12.55 20.23
C VAL A 166 6.64 -13.55 20.45
N GLU A 167 6.00 -13.47 21.61
CA GLU A 167 4.78 -14.22 21.98
C GLU A 167 4.09 -13.55 23.19
N GLY A 168 2.76 -13.58 23.26
CA GLY A 168 2.03 -13.03 24.42
C GLY A 168 2.46 -11.61 24.78
N ASP A 169 2.85 -11.39 26.03
CA ASP A 169 3.35 -10.10 26.53
C ASP A 169 4.88 -9.93 26.40
N ILE A 170 5.55 -10.84 25.70
CA ILE A 170 6.99 -10.80 25.46
C ILE A 170 7.28 -10.00 24.18
N TYR A 171 8.06 -8.93 24.35
CA TYR A 171 8.52 -8.06 23.27
C TYR A 171 10.04 -7.94 23.31
N GLU A 172 10.62 -7.80 22.13
CA GLU A 172 12.04 -7.52 21.95
C GLU A 172 12.24 -6.20 21.20
N GLU A 173 13.38 -5.58 21.41
CA GLU A 173 13.79 -4.37 20.71
C GLU A 173 14.61 -4.72 19.46
N TYR A 174 14.26 -4.06 18.35
CA TYR A 174 14.92 -4.19 17.05
C TYR A 174 15.23 -2.81 16.49
N ARG A 175 16.02 -2.76 15.42
CA ARG A 175 16.42 -1.52 14.76
C ARG A 175 15.86 -1.46 13.34
N ALA A 176 15.20 -0.35 13.03
CA ALA A 176 14.81 0.03 11.67
C ALA A 176 15.83 1.04 11.15
N CYS A 177 16.36 0.83 9.95
CA CYS A 177 17.33 1.74 9.34
C CYS A 177 16.98 2.02 7.87
N ILE A 178 17.17 3.27 7.45
CA ILE A 178 17.15 3.65 6.04
C ILE A 178 18.44 3.12 5.38
N PRO A 179 18.39 2.62 4.14
CA PRO A 179 19.60 2.27 3.39
C PRO A 179 20.58 3.45 3.28
N GLU A 180 21.89 3.16 3.29
CA GLU A 180 22.94 4.18 3.36
C GLU A 180 23.03 5.06 2.11
N ASP A 181 22.61 4.55 0.96
CA ASP A 181 22.61 5.19 -0.35
C ASP A 181 21.43 6.16 -0.57
N VAL A 182 20.54 6.30 0.41
CA VAL A 182 19.39 7.21 0.32
C VAL A 182 19.79 8.63 0.73
N ASP A 183 19.59 9.57 -0.19
CA ASP A 183 19.58 11.00 0.13
C ASP A 183 18.21 11.42 0.68
N VAL A 184 18.12 11.42 2.01
CA VAL A 184 16.90 11.77 2.74
C VAL A 184 16.41 13.21 2.47
N SER A 185 17.25 14.10 1.95
CA SER A 185 16.85 15.48 1.63
C SER A 185 15.86 15.56 0.46
N ARG A 186 15.83 14.53 -0.39
CA ARG A 186 14.92 14.39 -1.54
C ARG A 186 13.50 14.04 -1.14
N VAL A 187 13.28 13.60 0.09
CA VAL A 187 11.97 13.13 0.58
C VAL A 187 11.28 14.19 1.43
N ARG A 188 9.99 14.41 1.22
CA ARG A 188 9.12 15.18 2.11
C ARG A 188 7.88 14.36 2.46
N PHE A 189 7.54 14.26 3.75
CA PHE A 189 6.29 13.62 4.16
C PHE A 189 5.19 14.66 4.42
N LEU A 190 3.96 14.29 4.08
CA LEU A 190 2.77 15.11 4.25
C LEU A 190 1.65 14.24 4.83
N GLN A 191 0.92 14.78 5.80
CA GLN A 191 -0.36 14.22 6.16
C GLN A 191 -1.41 14.61 5.10
N GLY A 192 -2.19 13.66 4.61
CA GLY A 192 -3.29 13.96 3.70
C GLY A 192 -4.17 12.77 3.33
N ASP A 193 -5.37 13.08 2.87
CA ASP A 193 -6.34 12.10 2.41
C ASP A 193 -6.14 11.78 0.92
N ALA A 194 -5.84 10.53 0.61
CA ALA A 194 -5.70 10.03 -0.76
C ALA A 194 -7.00 10.18 -1.59
N CYS A 195 -8.17 10.22 -0.95
CA CYS A 195 -9.45 10.47 -1.62
C CYS A 195 -9.68 11.97 -1.91
N ASN A 196 -8.87 12.87 -1.34
CA ASN A 196 -9.01 14.32 -1.46
C ASN A 196 -7.65 15.05 -1.54
N ILE A 197 -6.76 14.58 -2.40
CA ILE A 197 -5.42 15.17 -2.56
C ILE A 197 -5.51 16.58 -3.18
N PRO A 198 -5.03 17.63 -2.49
CA PRO A 198 -5.09 19.01 -2.97
C PRO A 198 -4.46 19.20 -4.35
N LYS A 199 -5.02 20.07 -5.19
CA LYS A 199 -4.45 20.36 -6.52
C LYS A 199 -3.05 20.99 -6.43
N THR A 200 -2.75 21.65 -5.33
CA THR A 200 -1.45 22.29 -5.07
C THR A 200 -0.30 21.30 -4.88
N ILE A 201 -0.57 20.00 -4.72
CA ILE A 201 0.49 18.98 -4.67
C ILE A 201 1.27 18.87 -5.98
N GLY A 202 0.67 19.32 -7.10
CA GLY A 202 1.27 19.23 -8.43
C GLY A 202 1.04 17.88 -9.11
N SER A 203 1.95 17.56 -10.04
CA SER A 203 1.97 16.31 -10.81
C SER A 203 3.38 15.76 -10.88
N PHE A 204 3.50 14.44 -10.95
CA PHE A 204 4.72 13.67 -10.79
C PHE A 204 4.97 12.76 -11.97
N ASP A 205 6.21 12.35 -12.19
CA ASP A 205 6.57 11.37 -13.22
C ASP A 205 6.11 9.96 -12.80
N VAL A 206 6.06 9.71 -11.50
CA VAL A 206 5.53 8.48 -10.90
C VAL A 206 4.53 8.78 -9.78
N VAL A 207 3.42 8.04 -9.77
CA VAL A 207 2.57 7.89 -8.59
C VAL A 207 2.56 6.42 -8.16
N LEU A 208 3.01 6.13 -6.94
CA LEU A 208 2.94 4.80 -6.33
C LEU A 208 1.79 4.76 -5.33
N ALA A 209 1.01 3.68 -5.34
CA ALA A 209 0.04 3.37 -4.29
C ALA A 209 0.14 1.88 -3.94
N ALA A 210 0.96 1.58 -2.92
CA ALA A 210 1.25 0.21 -2.52
C ALA A 210 0.36 -0.27 -1.37
N ASN A 211 -0.36 -1.37 -1.58
CA ASN A 211 -1.35 -1.95 -0.66
C ASN A 211 -2.42 -0.96 -0.14
N LEU A 212 -2.67 0.12 -0.89
CA LEU A 212 -3.54 1.22 -0.46
C LEU A 212 -4.99 1.05 -0.91
N LEU A 213 -5.25 0.63 -2.15
CA LEU A 213 -6.56 0.80 -2.79
C LEU A 213 -7.73 0.20 -1.96
N CYS A 214 -7.53 -0.97 -1.37
CA CYS A 214 -8.52 -1.66 -0.54
C CYS A 214 -8.61 -1.14 0.91
N ARG A 215 -7.85 -0.10 1.26
CA ARG A 215 -7.87 0.62 2.54
C ARG A 215 -8.53 2.00 2.41
N LEU A 216 -8.86 2.43 1.20
CA LEU A 216 -9.53 3.72 0.97
C LEU A 216 -11.03 3.61 1.24
N PRO A 217 -11.65 4.62 1.87
CA PRO A 217 -13.11 4.66 2.02
C PRO A 217 -13.81 4.83 0.67
N GLU A 218 -13.19 5.56 -0.27
CA GLU A 218 -13.72 5.87 -1.60
C GLU A 218 -12.67 5.69 -2.70
N PRO A 219 -12.23 4.46 -3.00
CA PRO A 219 -11.16 4.18 -3.95
C PRO A 219 -11.38 4.79 -5.34
N ALA A 220 -12.63 4.90 -5.79
CA ALA A 220 -12.98 5.53 -7.07
C ALA A 220 -12.54 7.00 -7.15
N LEU A 221 -12.57 7.75 -6.04
CA LEU A 221 -12.14 9.16 -6.02
C LEU A 221 -10.64 9.27 -6.28
N PHE A 222 -9.85 8.39 -5.67
CA PHE A 222 -8.41 8.33 -5.91
C PHE A 222 -8.10 7.96 -7.37
N LEU A 223 -8.74 6.91 -7.91
CA LEU A 223 -8.54 6.49 -9.31
C LEU A 223 -8.85 7.63 -10.30
N ARG A 224 -9.95 8.36 -10.10
CA ARG A 224 -10.34 9.51 -10.93
C ARG A 224 -9.37 10.69 -10.81
N ARG A 225 -8.64 10.80 -9.70
CA ARG A 225 -7.65 11.86 -9.47
C ARG A 225 -6.33 11.58 -10.20
N LEU A 226 -5.97 10.31 -10.42
CA LEU A 226 -4.69 9.89 -11.03
C LEU A 226 -4.30 10.63 -12.32
N PRO A 227 -5.17 10.84 -13.33
CA PRO A 227 -4.78 11.53 -14.56
C PRO A 227 -4.21 12.94 -14.34
N SER A 228 -4.57 13.58 -13.22
CA SER A 228 -4.10 14.93 -12.87
C SER A 228 -2.95 14.93 -11.85
N LEU A 229 -2.54 13.76 -11.35
CA LEU A 229 -1.38 13.58 -10.48
C LEU A 229 -0.16 13.06 -11.25
N VAL A 230 -0.36 12.36 -12.36
CA VAL A 230 0.72 11.80 -13.18
C VAL A 230 0.98 12.74 -14.35
N ARG A 231 2.21 13.13 -14.66
CA ARG A 231 2.57 13.93 -15.85
C ARG A 231 2.28 13.15 -17.14
N PRO A 232 1.99 13.80 -18.30
CA PRO A 232 1.82 13.09 -19.56
C PRO A 232 3.04 12.22 -19.90
N GLY A 233 2.83 10.93 -20.19
CA GLY A 233 3.91 9.97 -20.40
C GLY A 233 4.54 9.38 -19.12
N GLY A 234 4.23 9.94 -17.95
CA GLY A 234 4.57 9.36 -16.65
C GLY A 234 3.75 8.10 -16.33
N ILE A 235 3.96 7.51 -15.16
CA ILE A 235 3.32 6.25 -14.77
C ILE A 235 2.59 6.32 -13.42
N VAL A 236 1.61 5.43 -13.25
CA VAL A 236 1.09 5.04 -11.94
C VAL A 236 1.36 3.56 -11.71
N VAL A 237 1.88 3.24 -10.52
CA VAL A 237 2.09 1.87 -10.04
C VAL A 237 1.08 1.60 -8.93
N LEU A 238 0.13 0.69 -9.20
CA LEU A 238 -0.88 0.27 -8.23
C LEU A 238 -0.58 -1.16 -7.80
N VAL A 239 -0.35 -1.36 -6.50
CA VAL A 239 -0.11 -2.68 -5.91
C VAL A 239 -1.24 -2.95 -4.93
N SER A 240 -2.07 -3.95 -5.19
CA SER A 240 -3.22 -4.24 -4.31
C SER A 240 -3.51 -5.73 -4.20
N PRO A 241 -3.73 -6.26 -2.99
CA PRO A 241 -4.22 -7.62 -2.79
C PRO A 241 -5.75 -7.71 -2.92
N TYR A 242 -6.42 -6.59 -3.20
CA TYR A 242 -7.88 -6.49 -3.27
C TYR A 242 -8.61 -7.07 -2.04
N SER A 243 -7.98 -6.95 -0.86
CA SER A 243 -8.51 -7.44 0.42
C SER A 243 -9.60 -6.51 0.97
N TRP A 244 -10.71 -6.44 0.26
CA TRP A 244 -11.82 -5.56 0.61
C TRP A 244 -12.49 -5.98 1.92
N LEU A 245 -12.61 -5.01 2.83
CA LEU A 245 -13.23 -5.18 4.13
C LEU A 245 -14.11 -3.97 4.41
N GLU A 246 -15.34 -4.20 4.88
CA GLU A 246 -16.32 -3.14 5.16
C GLU A 246 -15.88 -2.16 6.26
N ALA A 247 -14.92 -2.57 7.10
CA ALA A 247 -14.27 -1.70 8.08
C ALA A 247 -13.48 -0.54 7.43
N TRP A 248 -13.05 -0.69 6.18
CA TRP A 248 -12.28 0.29 5.42
C TRP A 248 -13.12 0.94 4.33
N THR A 249 -13.74 0.12 3.49
CA THR A 249 -14.48 0.56 2.31
C THR A 249 -15.92 0.04 2.41
N PRO A 250 -16.95 0.90 2.45
CA PRO A 250 -18.33 0.44 2.36
C PRO A 250 -18.52 -0.46 1.13
N LYS A 251 -19.27 -1.55 1.28
CA LYS A 251 -19.41 -2.59 0.23
C LYS A 251 -19.82 -2.05 -1.13
N GLN A 252 -20.66 -1.01 -1.16
CA GLN A 252 -21.14 -0.37 -2.39
C GLN A 252 -20.05 0.44 -3.10
N LYS A 253 -18.94 0.75 -2.43
CA LYS A 253 -17.79 1.51 -2.94
C LYS A 253 -16.59 0.62 -3.31
N TRP A 254 -16.71 -0.71 -3.19
CA TRP A 254 -15.67 -1.61 -3.65
C TRP A 254 -15.51 -1.50 -5.17
N ILE A 255 -14.26 -1.47 -5.64
CA ILE A 255 -13.94 -1.52 -7.07
C ILE A 255 -13.94 -2.99 -7.48
N GLY A 256 -15.08 -3.47 -7.99
CA GLY A 256 -15.31 -4.89 -8.24
C GLY A 256 -15.47 -5.69 -6.95
N ALA A 257 -14.96 -6.92 -6.94
CA ALA A 257 -15.17 -7.90 -5.86
C ALA A 257 -16.66 -8.11 -5.51
N THR A 258 -17.54 -8.00 -6.50
CA THR A 258 -18.98 -8.21 -6.35
C THR A 258 -19.49 -9.34 -7.23
N VAL A 259 -20.64 -9.87 -6.85
CA VAL A 259 -21.39 -10.87 -7.62
C VAL A 259 -22.75 -10.26 -7.94
N ARG A 260 -23.10 -10.19 -9.24
CA ARG A 260 -24.39 -9.72 -9.73
C ARG A 260 -25.05 -10.84 -10.51
N GLY A 261 -26.02 -11.52 -9.88
CA GLY A 261 -26.60 -12.75 -10.44
C GLY A 261 -25.53 -13.84 -10.58
N SER A 262 -25.32 -14.36 -11.79
CA SER A 262 -24.26 -15.34 -12.11
C SER A 262 -22.91 -14.69 -12.45
N ARG A 263 -22.87 -13.37 -12.69
CA ARG A 263 -21.65 -12.67 -13.11
C ARG A 263 -20.82 -12.28 -11.90
N LYS A 264 -19.60 -12.80 -11.84
CA LYS A 264 -18.55 -12.33 -10.93
C LYS A 264 -17.83 -11.15 -11.57
N GLU A 265 -17.54 -10.12 -10.79
CA GLU A 265 -16.81 -8.95 -11.24
C GLU A 265 -15.52 -8.79 -10.42
N PRO A 266 -14.38 -9.32 -10.89
CA PRO A 266 -13.08 -9.18 -10.23
C PRO A 266 -12.62 -7.73 -10.17
N SER A 267 -11.95 -7.36 -9.06
CA SER A 267 -11.46 -5.99 -8.84
C SER A 267 -10.55 -5.48 -9.94
N CYS A 268 -9.63 -6.33 -10.42
CA CYS A 268 -8.70 -5.98 -11.49
C CYS A 268 -9.41 -5.58 -12.80
N GLN A 269 -10.54 -6.21 -13.14
CA GLN A 269 -11.26 -5.92 -14.38
C GLN A 269 -11.97 -4.57 -14.28
N VAL A 270 -12.48 -4.24 -13.10
CA VAL A 270 -13.03 -2.91 -12.85
C VAL A 270 -11.92 -1.87 -12.85
N LEU A 271 -10.78 -2.16 -12.21
CA LEU A 271 -9.60 -1.29 -12.23
C LEU A 271 -9.13 -0.98 -13.65
N MET A 272 -9.06 -1.99 -14.52
CA MET A 272 -8.72 -1.82 -15.94
C MET A 272 -9.67 -0.82 -16.62
N ARG A 273 -10.98 -0.99 -16.45
CA ARG A 273 -11.98 -0.08 -17.04
C ARG A 273 -11.95 1.33 -16.49
N GLU A 274 -11.63 1.51 -15.20
CA GLU A 274 -11.51 2.85 -14.61
C GLU A 274 -10.31 3.61 -15.17
N LEU A 275 -9.23 2.91 -15.57
CA LEU A 275 -7.98 3.53 -16.02
C LEU A 275 -7.84 3.62 -17.55
N GLU A 276 -8.53 2.75 -18.31
CA GLU A 276 -8.36 2.60 -19.77
C GLU A 276 -8.62 3.88 -20.59
N ASN A 277 -9.30 4.88 -20.03
CA ASN A 277 -9.56 6.14 -20.72
C ASN A 277 -8.35 7.09 -20.71
N SER A 278 -7.49 7.00 -19.68
CA SER A 278 -6.37 7.94 -19.47
C SER A 278 -5.00 7.28 -19.47
N PHE A 279 -4.96 5.96 -19.29
CA PHE A 279 -3.73 5.20 -19.15
C PHE A 279 -3.74 3.93 -19.99
N ASP A 280 -2.55 3.49 -20.36
CA ASP A 280 -2.29 2.19 -20.99
C ASP A 280 -1.60 1.27 -19.97
N LEU A 281 -2.09 0.04 -19.81
CA LEU A 281 -1.42 -0.97 -18.99
C LEU A 281 -0.14 -1.42 -19.71
N VAL A 282 1.01 -1.19 -19.08
CA VAL A 282 2.32 -1.54 -19.67
C VAL A 282 3.00 -2.71 -18.98
N HIS A 283 2.60 -3.04 -17.74
CA HIS A 283 3.11 -4.18 -17.00
C HIS A 283 2.15 -4.64 -15.91
N GLN A 284 2.19 -5.93 -15.58
CA GLN A 284 1.55 -6.48 -14.40
C GLN A 284 2.34 -7.68 -13.87
N GLU A 285 2.39 -7.84 -12.56
CA GLU A 285 3.02 -8.99 -11.90
C GLU A 285 2.42 -9.26 -10.52
N ASP A 286 2.66 -10.48 -10.02
CA ASP A 286 2.37 -10.85 -8.64
C ASP A 286 3.48 -10.33 -7.72
N MET A 287 3.11 -9.51 -6.74
CA MET A 287 4.00 -8.88 -5.76
C MET A 287 3.71 -9.45 -4.36
N PRO A 288 4.38 -10.54 -3.96
CA PRO A 288 4.23 -11.11 -2.62
C PRO A 288 4.74 -10.15 -1.54
N PHE A 289 4.17 -10.21 -0.35
CA PHE A 289 4.60 -9.45 0.82
C PHE A 289 4.42 -10.27 2.10
N LEU A 290 5.21 -9.96 3.11
CA LEU A 290 5.18 -10.66 4.39
C LEU A 290 5.14 -9.65 5.54
N ILE A 291 4.11 -9.75 6.39
CA ILE A 291 4.01 -8.98 7.63
C ILE A 291 4.17 -9.97 8.79
N ARG A 292 5.13 -9.72 9.67
CA ARG A 292 5.34 -10.48 10.90
C ARG A 292 4.41 -9.93 11.98
N GLU A 293 3.50 -10.76 12.50
CA GLU A 293 2.69 -10.41 13.68
C GLU A 293 3.49 -10.70 14.97
N HIS A 294 4.13 -11.87 15.01
CA HIS A 294 5.10 -12.24 16.02
C HIS A 294 6.00 -13.36 15.48
N VAL A 295 7.03 -13.80 16.22
CA VAL A 295 8.09 -14.68 15.66
C VAL A 295 7.57 -16.02 15.09
N ARG A 296 6.36 -16.47 15.48
CA ARG A 296 5.72 -17.71 15.03
C ARG A 296 4.48 -17.49 14.13
N LYS A 297 4.07 -16.26 13.84
CA LYS A 297 2.86 -15.96 13.05
C LYS A 297 3.10 -14.83 12.07
N TYR A 298 2.77 -15.12 10.81
CA TYR A 298 3.00 -14.23 9.68
C TYR A 298 1.73 -14.10 8.85
N GLN A 299 1.56 -12.92 8.24
CA GLN A 299 0.62 -12.70 7.16
C GLN A 299 1.42 -12.69 5.86
N TRP A 300 1.32 -13.79 5.12
CA TRP A 300 1.78 -13.85 3.74
C TRP A 300 0.63 -13.43 2.83
N GLY A 301 0.89 -12.43 1.99
CA GLY A 301 -0.05 -11.97 0.99
C GLY A 301 0.62 -11.86 -0.38
N CYS A 302 -0.21 -11.79 -1.41
CA CYS A 302 0.25 -11.55 -2.78
C CYS A 302 -0.63 -10.48 -3.41
N SER A 303 -0.01 -9.35 -3.72
CA SER A 303 -0.69 -8.22 -4.34
C SER A 303 -0.54 -8.27 -5.85
N HIS A 304 -1.59 -7.88 -6.56
CA HIS A 304 -1.48 -7.62 -7.99
C HIS A 304 -0.83 -6.25 -8.18
N ALA A 305 0.41 -6.24 -8.69
CA ALA A 305 1.10 -5.03 -9.09
C ALA A 305 0.79 -4.73 -10.56
N THR A 306 0.38 -3.50 -10.86
CA THR A 306 0.08 -3.04 -12.22
C THR A 306 0.76 -1.71 -12.46
N VAL A 307 1.36 -1.55 -13.64
CA VAL A 307 2.02 -0.32 -14.08
C VAL A 307 1.28 0.24 -15.27
N TRP A 308 0.85 1.49 -15.15
CA TRP A 308 0.04 2.16 -16.14
C TRP A 308 0.72 3.43 -16.62
N LYS A 309 0.89 3.58 -17.93
CA LYS A 309 1.49 4.77 -18.53
C LYS A 309 0.41 5.77 -18.91
N ARG A 310 0.54 7.02 -18.48
CA ARG A 310 -0.39 8.09 -18.84
C ARG A 310 -0.24 8.41 -20.31
N ARG A 311 -1.36 8.43 -21.05
CA ARG A 311 -1.37 8.84 -22.45
C ARG A 311 -0.88 10.27 -22.59
N LYS A 312 -0.10 10.53 -23.64
CA LYS A 312 0.23 11.90 -24.05
C LYS A 312 -1.03 12.51 -24.70
N PRO A 313 -1.36 13.78 -24.39
CA PRO A 313 -2.46 14.48 -25.06
C PRO A 313 -2.21 14.63 -26.57
#